data_AF-A0A434S1V6-F1
#
_entry.id   AF-A0A434S1V6-F1
#
_cell.length_a   1.000
_cell.length_b   1.000
_cell.length_c   1.000
_cell.angle_alpha   90.00
_cell.angle_beta   90.00
_cell.angle_gamma   90.00
#
_symmetry.space_group_name_H-M   'P 1'
#
loop_
_entity.id
_entity.type
_entity.pdbx_description
1 polymer ?
#
loop_
_entity_poly.entity_id
_entity_poly.type
_entity_poly.pdbx_seq_one_letter_code
_entity_poly.pdbx_strand_id
1 'polypeptide(L)'
;METDPESSARKAPPAVRWEDLADLILIIAREIQFRGYRDERALSLSQSEGMVMRHLVAHASATPSQIATATGLQRTNVSTVLRDLEGKGLIERHVDPQDRRGVSVHRTRRGAHNYALVRKEWATAVSEAAGGDTRKLNAALELLRSIEAGLTATRPIDSDGPGRMSARRRNV
;
A
#
# COMPACT_ATOMS: atom_id res chain seq x y z
N MET A 1 -2.30 -56.05 -31.87
CA MET A 1 -1.46 -55.89 -30.67
C MET A 1 -0.36 -54.93 -31.05
N GLU A 2 -0.59 -53.65 -30.85
CA GLU A 2 0.44 -52.61 -30.95
C GLU A 2 -0.03 -51.51 -30.00
N THR A 3 0.59 -51.48 -28.83
CA THR A 3 0.28 -50.54 -27.75
C THR A 3 1.04 -49.25 -28.03
N ASP A 4 0.30 -48.22 -28.40
CA ASP A 4 0.78 -46.85 -28.48
C ASP A 4 1.13 -46.33 -27.06
N PRO A 5 2.39 -45.94 -26.77
CA PRO A 5 2.78 -45.44 -25.46
C PRO A 5 2.62 -43.91 -25.39
N GLU A 6 1.50 -43.36 -25.85
CA GLU A 6 1.09 -42.00 -25.53
C GLU A 6 0.17 -42.02 -24.30
N SER A 7 0.74 -42.14 -23.10
CA SER A 7 0.04 -41.62 -21.92
C SER A 7 0.97 -41.37 -20.75
N SER A 8 0.85 -40.16 -20.21
CA SER A 8 1.45 -39.67 -18.97
C SER A 8 2.90 -39.22 -19.04
N ALA A 9 3.18 -38.28 -19.94
CA ALA A 9 4.01 -37.15 -19.56
C ALA A 9 3.26 -36.37 -18.47
N ARG A 10 3.49 -36.74 -17.20
CA ARG A 10 3.14 -35.90 -16.06
C ARG A 10 3.83 -34.56 -16.29
N LYS A 11 3.05 -33.57 -16.74
CA LYS A 11 3.50 -32.18 -16.84
C LYS A 11 4.03 -31.82 -15.45
N ALA A 12 5.35 -31.65 -15.33
CA ALA A 12 5.95 -31.23 -14.07
C ALA A 12 5.21 -29.99 -13.58
N PRO A 13 4.92 -29.87 -12.27
CA PRO A 13 4.28 -28.66 -11.76
C PRO A 13 5.10 -27.46 -12.25
N PRO A 14 4.44 -26.38 -12.72
CA PRO A 14 5.15 -25.23 -13.24
C PRO A 14 6.18 -24.78 -12.21
N ALA A 15 7.42 -24.57 -12.67
CA ALA A 15 8.50 -24.11 -11.80
C ALA A 15 8.04 -22.83 -11.10
N VAL A 16 8.16 -22.79 -9.76
CA VAL A 16 7.81 -21.61 -8.98
C VAL A 16 8.63 -20.44 -9.48
N ARG A 17 7.92 -19.39 -9.92
CA ARG A 17 8.47 -18.26 -10.65
C ARG A 17 8.23 -16.98 -9.86
N TRP A 18 9.22 -16.08 -9.85
CA TRP A 18 9.13 -14.83 -9.11
C TRP A 18 8.10 -13.89 -9.75
N GLU A 19 7.92 -13.97 -11.07
CA GLU A 19 6.89 -13.24 -11.81
C GLU A 19 5.47 -13.62 -11.36
N ASP A 20 5.18 -14.92 -11.16
CA ASP A 20 3.87 -15.39 -10.71
C ASP A 20 3.54 -14.85 -9.31
N LEU A 21 4.55 -14.79 -8.43
CA LEU A 21 4.38 -14.21 -7.09
C LEU A 21 4.09 -12.70 -7.17
N ALA A 22 4.81 -11.97 -8.02
CA ALA A 22 4.62 -10.53 -8.20
C ALA A 22 3.21 -10.21 -8.73
N ASP A 23 2.78 -10.90 -9.78
CA ASP A 23 1.44 -10.73 -10.36
C ASP A 23 0.36 -11.07 -9.33
N LEU A 24 0.53 -12.16 -8.59
CA LEU A 24 -0.43 -12.57 -7.56
C LEU A 24 -0.54 -11.53 -6.42
N ILE A 25 0.58 -10.94 -5.98
CA ILE A 25 0.56 -9.87 -4.97
C ILE A 25 -0.24 -8.66 -5.46
N LEU A 26 -0.05 -8.24 -6.72
CA LEU A 26 -0.76 -7.11 -7.31
C LEU A 26 -2.26 -7.38 -7.44
N ILE A 27 -2.62 -8.58 -7.89
CA ILE A 27 -4.02 -9.02 -7.98
C ILE A 27 -4.67 -9.05 -6.59
N ILE A 28 -4.03 -9.69 -5.60
CA ILE A 28 -4.56 -9.75 -4.23
C ILE A 28 -4.70 -8.34 -3.63
N ALA A 29 -3.71 -7.46 -3.83
CA ALA A 29 -3.78 -6.08 -3.35
C ALA A 29 -4.98 -5.34 -3.94
N ARG A 30 -5.29 -5.58 -5.23
CA ARG A 30 -6.45 -5.01 -5.91
C ARG A 30 -7.77 -5.59 -5.40
N GLU A 31 -7.85 -6.90 -5.20
CA GLU A 31 -9.05 -7.56 -4.67
C GLU A 31 -9.37 -7.14 -3.23
N ILE A 32 -8.36 -6.95 -2.39
CA ILE A 32 -8.55 -6.42 -1.02
C ILE A 32 -9.18 -5.02 -1.06
N GLN A 33 -8.83 -4.19 -2.05
CA GLN A 33 -9.37 -2.83 -2.19
C GLN A 33 -10.80 -2.79 -2.74
N PHE A 34 -11.15 -3.74 -3.61
CA PHE A 34 -12.49 -3.80 -4.20
C PHE A 34 -13.55 -4.34 -3.24
N ARG A 35 -13.12 -5.08 -2.21
CA ARG A 35 -14.05 -5.56 -1.19
C ARG A 35 -14.54 -4.38 -0.37
N GLY A 36 -15.87 -4.21 -0.37
CA GLY A 36 -16.54 -3.27 0.53
C GLY A 36 -16.37 -3.66 1.99
N TYR A 37 -16.65 -2.71 2.88
CA TYR A 37 -16.63 -2.92 4.32
C TYR A 37 -18.00 -3.40 4.80
N ARG A 38 -18.04 -4.44 5.64
CA ARG A 38 -19.30 -4.91 6.25
C ARG A 38 -19.72 -4.02 7.43
N ASP A 39 -18.77 -3.45 8.15
CA ASP A 39 -19.02 -2.50 9.23
C ASP A 39 -19.31 -1.10 8.67
N GLU A 40 -20.55 -0.62 8.84
CA GLU A 40 -20.99 0.70 8.36
C GLU A 40 -20.22 1.87 9.01
N ARG A 41 -19.55 1.64 10.13
CA ARG A 41 -18.71 2.64 10.80
C ARG A 41 -17.33 2.77 10.14
N ALA A 42 -16.92 1.78 9.35
CA ALA A 42 -15.65 1.80 8.65
C ALA A 42 -15.75 2.72 7.42
N LEU A 43 -15.00 3.81 7.47
CA LEU A 43 -14.76 4.66 6.32
C LEU A 43 -13.76 4.00 5.38
N SER A 44 -14.14 3.89 4.12
CA SER A 44 -13.29 3.33 3.09
C SER A 44 -12.02 4.17 2.87
N LEU A 45 -10.90 3.46 2.78
CA LEU A 45 -9.61 4.03 2.44
C LEU A 45 -9.22 3.55 1.04
N SER A 46 -8.82 4.50 0.18
CA SER A 46 -8.08 4.17 -1.04
C SER A 46 -6.74 3.51 -0.69
N GLN A 47 -6.07 2.94 -1.68
CA GLN A 47 -4.73 2.35 -1.49
C GLN A 47 -3.76 3.35 -0.82
N SER A 48 -3.67 4.55 -1.37
CA SER A 48 -2.73 5.58 -0.90
C SER A 48 -3.13 6.09 0.49
N GLU A 49 -4.42 6.25 0.76
CA GLU A 49 -4.92 6.60 2.10
C GLU A 49 -4.57 5.51 3.13
N GLY A 50 -4.77 4.24 2.77
CA GLY A 50 -4.40 3.10 3.61
C GLY A 50 -2.90 3.05 3.91
N MET A 51 -2.05 3.35 2.93
CA MET A 51 -0.59 3.43 3.12
C MET A 51 -0.19 4.55 4.07
N VAL A 52 -0.77 5.74 3.92
CA VAL A 52 -0.52 6.88 4.81
C VAL A 52 -1.01 6.57 6.24
N MET A 53 -2.21 6.03 6.39
CA MET A 53 -2.75 5.64 7.71
C MET A 53 -1.92 4.53 8.35
N ARG A 54 -1.44 3.53 7.59
CA ARG A 54 -0.52 2.49 8.09
C ARG A 54 0.74 3.13 8.70
N HIS A 55 1.33 4.09 7.99
CA HIS A 55 2.52 4.80 8.46
C HIS A 55 2.23 5.62 9.73
N LEU A 56 1.17 6.41 9.74
CA LEU A 56 0.74 7.22 10.89
C LEU A 56 0.24 6.36 12.06
N VAL A 57 -0.11 5.10 11.83
CA VAL A 57 -0.45 4.19 12.93
C VAL A 57 0.80 3.67 13.66
N ALA A 58 1.90 3.51 12.92
CA ALA A 58 3.18 3.10 13.46
C ALA A 58 3.98 4.26 14.10
N HIS A 59 3.69 5.51 13.73
CA HIS A 59 4.42 6.69 14.20
C HIS A 59 3.46 7.70 14.84
N ALA A 60 3.84 8.35 15.94
CA ALA A 60 2.95 9.30 16.63
C ALA A 60 2.60 10.53 15.76
N SER A 61 3.56 11.00 14.98
CA SER A 61 3.40 12.05 13.97
C SER A 61 4.43 11.89 12.86
N ALA A 62 4.18 12.53 11.72
CA ALA A 62 5.13 12.58 10.60
C ALA A 62 4.93 13.84 9.76
N THR A 63 6.01 14.35 9.17
CA THR A 63 5.94 15.42 8.16
C THR A 63 5.47 14.86 6.82
N PRO A 64 4.88 15.69 5.93
CA PRO A 64 4.53 15.26 4.57
C PRO A 64 5.72 14.66 3.79
N SER A 65 6.93 15.18 3.99
CA SER A 65 8.14 14.63 3.37
C SER A 65 8.47 13.22 3.88
N GLN A 66 8.37 12.97 5.20
CA GLN A 66 8.55 11.64 5.78
C GLN A 66 7.48 10.66 5.28
N ILE A 67 6.24 11.12 5.16
CA ILE A 67 5.14 10.30 4.62
C ILE A 67 5.42 9.94 3.15
N ALA A 68 5.85 10.90 2.32
CA ALA A 68 6.25 10.65 0.93
C ALA A 68 7.35 9.60 0.86
N THR A 69 8.43 9.77 1.61
CA THR A 69 9.55 8.82 1.64
C THR A 69 9.11 7.44 2.10
N ALA A 70 8.29 7.33 3.15
CA ALA A 70 7.86 6.04 3.69
C ALA A 70 6.89 5.31 2.76
N THR A 71 5.95 6.04 2.15
CA THR A 71 4.92 5.46 1.28
C THR A 71 5.37 5.30 -0.16
N GLY A 72 6.44 5.96 -0.59
CA GLY A 72 6.86 6.00 -2.00
C GLY A 72 5.92 6.81 -2.89
N LEU A 73 5.02 7.60 -2.29
CA LEU A 73 4.12 8.49 -3.02
C LEU A 73 4.84 9.79 -3.38
N GLN A 74 4.59 10.29 -4.57
CA GLN A 74 5.04 11.62 -4.98
C GLN A 74 4.44 12.71 -4.08
N ARG A 75 5.18 13.81 -3.86
CA ARG A 75 4.79 14.91 -2.96
C ARG A 75 3.41 15.53 -3.29
N THR A 76 3.10 15.66 -4.58
CA THR A 76 1.81 16.17 -5.07
C THR A 76 0.66 15.24 -4.71
N ASN A 77 0.87 13.93 -4.82
CA ASN A 77 -0.09 12.92 -4.40
C ASN A 77 -0.26 12.91 -2.87
N VAL A 78 0.84 12.93 -2.11
CA VAL A 78 0.78 13.02 -0.63
C VAL A 78 -0.07 14.19 -0.17
N SER A 79 0.11 15.37 -0.76
CA SER A 79 -0.67 16.57 -0.40
C SER A 79 -2.17 16.38 -0.63
N THR A 80 -2.55 15.66 -1.69
CA THR A 80 -3.95 15.34 -2.03
C THR A 80 -4.50 14.32 -1.03
N VAL A 81 -3.79 13.21 -0.80
CA VAL A 81 -4.18 12.17 0.17
C VAL A 81 -4.35 12.74 1.58
N LEU A 82 -3.45 13.62 2.01
CA LEU A 82 -3.56 14.27 3.32
C LEU A 82 -4.79 15.16 3.41
N ARG A 83 -5.13 15.91 2.35
CA ARG A 83 -6.35 16.72 2.33
C ARG A 83 -7.60 15.86 2.46
N ASP A 84 -7.66 14.73 1.74
CA ASP A 84 -8.81 13.83 1.75
C ASP A 84 -8.98 13.14 3.11
N LEU A 85 -7.88 12.67 3.71
CA LEU A 85 -7.89 12.07 5.05
C LEU A 85 -8.30 13.08 6.14
N GLU A 86 -7.87 14.34 6.02
CA GLU A 86 -8.26 15.41 6.94
C GLU A 86 -9.75 15.76 6.75
N GLY A 87 -10.24 15.82 5.51
CA GLY A 87 -11.67 16.01 5.22
C GLY A 87 -12.55 14.88 5.78
N LYS A 88 -12.01 13.65 5.86
CA LYS A 88 -12.65 12.51 6.54
C LYS A 88 -12.53 12.56 8.07
N GLY A 89 -11.77 13.51 8.62
CA GLY A 89 -11.49 13.65 10.05
C GLY A 89 -10.60 12.53 10.62
N LEU A 90 -9.82 11.87 9.78
CA LEU A 90 -8.95 10.74 10.17
C LEU A 90 -7.54 11.21 10.57
N ILE A 91 -7.13 12.37 10.09
CA ILE A 91 -5.88 13.03 10.48
C ILE A 91 -6.14 14.49 10.84
N GLU A 92 -5.14 15.11 11.42
CA GLU A 92 -5.05 16.53 11.69
C GLU A 92 -3.65 17.04 11.35
N ARG A 93 -3.57 18.27 10.85
CA ARG A 93 -2.30 18.93 10.51
C ARG A 93 -2.04 20.07 11.48
N HIS A 94 -0.85 20.06 12.05
CA HIS A 94 -0.36 21.07 12.97
C HIS A 94 0.78 21.84 12.32
N VAL A 95 0.70 23.16 12.33
CA VAL A 95 1.81 24.02 11.91
C VAL A 95 2.71 24.22 13.12
N ASP A 96 4.00 23.95 12.98
CA ASP A 96 4.96 24.25 14.04
C ASP A 96 5.04 25.79 14.24
N PRO A 97 4.76 26.30 15.45
CA PRO A 97 4.83 27.74 15.74
C PRO A 97 6.25 28.31 15.61
N GLN A 98 7.29 27.49 15.80
CA GLN A 98 8.70 27.87 15.77
C GLN A 98 9.34 27.69 14.38
N ASP A 99 8.82 26.75 13.60
CA ASP A 99 9.19 26.56 12.19
C ASP A 99 7.94 26.60 11.30
N ARG A 100 7.59 27.79 10.81
CA ARG A 100 6.45 28.00 9.89
C ARG A 100 6.55 27.19 8.58
N ARG A 101 7.68 26.51 8.32
CA ARG A 101 7.87 25.61 7.18
C ARG A 101 7.54 24.15 7.51
N GLY A 102 7.41 23.78 8.78
CA GLY A 102 7.15 22.42 9.25
C GLY A 102 5.68 22.16 9.55
N VAL A 103 4.96 21.51 8.63
CA VAL A 103 3.66 20.90 8.94
C VAL A 103 3.90 19.50 9.50
N SER A 104 3.37 19.22 10.69
CA SER A 104 3.31 17.89 11.27
C SER A 104 1.91 17.29 11.08
N VAL A 105 1.85 16.02 10.67
CA VAL A 105 0.62 15.27 10.47
C VAL A 105 0.46 14.28 11.62
N HIS A 106 -0.72 14.27 12.22
CA HIS A 106 -1.08 13.38 13.32
C HIS A 106 -2.35 12.61 12.93
N ARG A 107 -2.43 11.34 13.31
CA ARG A 107 -3.71 10.60 13.25
C ARG A 107 -4.63 11.10 14.36
N THR A 108 -5.92 11.22 14.07
CA THR A 108 -6.92 11.44 15.12
C THR A 108 -7.25 10.11 15.83
N ARG A 109 -7.94 10.18 16.97
CA ARG A 109 -8.51 8.97 17.61
C ARG A 109 -9.46 8.22 16.67
N ARG A 110 -10.28 8.97 15.92
CA ARG A 110 -11.17 8.44 14.88
C ARG A 110 -10.35 7.75 13.77
N GLY A 111 -9.27 8.36 13.33
CA GLY A 111 -8.32 7.78 12.37
C GLY A 111 -7.77 6.44 12.81
N ALA A 112 -7.28 6.36 14.04
CA ALA A 112 -6.76 5.12 14.62
C ALA A 112 -7.85 4.02 14.70
N HIS A 113 -9.04 4.37 15.16
CA HIS A 113 -10.17 3.45 15.25
C HIS A 113 -10.61 2.96 13.86
N ASN A 114 -10.75 3.87 12.90
CA ASN A 114 -11.13 3.53 11.53
C ASN A 114 -10.12 2.55 10.91
N TYR A 115 -8.82 2.82 11.05
CA TYR A 115 -7.79 1.94 10.51
C TYR A 115 -7.82 0.54 11.15
N ALA A 116 -8.15 0.44 12.44
CA ALA A 116 -8.31 -0.85 13.10
C ALA A 116 -9.52 -1.64 12.54
N LEU A 117 -10.66 -0.97 12.32
CA LEU A 117 -11.84 -1.58 11.67
C LEU A 117 -11.51 -2.05 10.26
N VAL A 118 -10.92 -1.18 9.44
CA VAL A 118 -10.50 -1.48 8.07
C VAL A 118 -9.56 -2.69 8.02
N ARG A 119 -8.57 -2.76 8.92
CA ARG A 119 -7.65 -3.89 9.00
C ARG A 119 -8.36 -5.20 9.38
N LYS A 120 -9.36 -5.13 10.26
CA LYS A 120 -10.17 -6.29 10.66
C LYS A 120 -10.96 -6.81 9.47
N GLU A 121 -11.61 -5.93 8.71
CA GLU A 121 -12.37 -6.28 7.50
C GLU A 121 -11.48 -6.92 6.44
N TRP A 122 -10.29 -6.36 6.19
CA TRP A 122 -9.30 -6.98 5.30
C TRP A 122 -8.84 -8.36 5.80
N ALA A 123 -8.59 -8.51 7.11
CA ALA A 123 -8.18 -9.78 7.70
C ALA A 123 -9.27 -10.85 7.55
N THR A 124 -10.53 -10.51 7.80
CA THR A 124 -11.68 -11.39 7.59
C THR A 124 -11.78 -11.79 6.12
N ALA A 125 -11.72 -10.83 5.20
CA ALA A 125 -11.80 -11.10 3.77
C ALA A 125 -10.70 -12.05 3.26
N VAL A 126 -9.44 -11.82 3.66
CA VAL A 126 -8.30 -12.66 3.27
C VAL A 126 -8.39 -14.03 3.91
N SER A 127 -8.78 -14.10 5.19
CA SER A 127 -8.93 -15.38 5.90
C SER A 127 -10.03 -16.25 5.29
N GLU A 128 -11.20 -15.66 4.98
CA GLU A 128 -12.29 -16.36 4.30
C GLU A 128 -11.87 -16.86 2.92
N ALA A 129 -11.16 -16.04 2.13
CA ALA A 129 -10.65 -16.44 0.81
C ALA A 129 -9.62 -17.59 0.90
N ALA A 130 -8.87 -17.67 2.01
CA ALA A 130 -7.93 -18.75 2.30
C ALA A 130 -8.57 -19.96 2.99
N GLY A 131 -9.90 -19.97 3.19
CA GLY A 131 -10.60 -21.03 3.94
C GLY A 131 -10.18 -21.15 5.41
N GLY A 132 -9.63 -20.08 5.99
CA GLY A 132 -9.08 -20.07 7.35
C GLY A 132 -7.77 -20.84 7.52
N ASP A 133 -7.12 -21.30 6.44
CA ASP A 133 -5.88 -22.07 6.54
C ASP A 133 -4.69 -21.18 6.97
N THR A 134 -4.11 -21.51 8.12
CA THR A 134 -2.95 -20.80 8.69
C THR A 134 -1.64 -21.56 8.56
N ARG A 135 -1.63 -22.80 8.02
CA ARG A 135 -0.45 -23.69 8.03
C ARG A 135 0.79 -23.08 7.37
N LYS A 136 0.59 -22.31 6.31
CA LYS A 136 1.68 -21.64 5.56
C LYS A 136 1.75 -20.13 5.83
N LEU A 137 0.89 -19.59 6.68
CA LEU A 137 0.74 -18.14 6.85
C LEU A 137 2.02 -17.51 7.40
N ASN A 138 2.67 -18.13 8.38
CA ASN A 138 3.92 -17.60 8.94
C ASN A 138 5.05 -17.56 7.90
N ALA A 139 5.27 -18.66 7.18
CA ALA A 139 6.29 -18.72 6.12
C ALA A 139 6.00 -17.72 4.99
N ALA A 140 4.74 -17.54 4.60
CA ALA A 140 4.34 -16.53 3.62
C ALA A 140 4.61 -15.10 4.12
N LEU A 141 4.27 -14.79 5.37
CA LEU A 141 4.53 -13.48 5.98
C LEU A 141 6.03 -13.18 6.09
N GLU A 142 6.85 -14.17 6.42
CA GLU A 142 8.31 -14.03 6.46
C GLU A 142 8.89 -13.70 5.08
N LEU A 143 8.51 -14.45 4.05
CA LEU A 143 8.94 -14.19 2.68
C LEU A 143 8.50 -12.80 2.20
N LEU A 144 7.23 -12.44 2.41
CA LEU A 144 6.69 -11.14 2.00
C LEU A 144 7.37 -9.97 2.73
N ARG A 145 7.73 -10.12 4.02
CA ARG A 145 8.50 -9.11 4.77
C ARG A 145 9.92 -8.94 4.22
N SER A 146 10.58 -10.05 3.86
CA SER A 146 11.90 -10.00 3.23
C SER A 146 11.86 -9.26 1.90
N ILE A 147 10.84 -9.54 1.07
CA ILE A 147 10.60 -8.85 -0.20
C ILE A 147 10.29 -7.36 0.03
N GLU A 148 9.39 -7.02 0.95
CA GLU A 148 9.06 -5.63 1.31
C GLU A 148 10.32 -4.85 1.73
N ALA A 149 11.15 -5.44 2.59
CA ALA A 149 12.39 -4.82 3.05
C ALA A 149 13.38 -4.59 1.90
N GLY A 150 13.59 -5.61 1.05
CA GLY A 150 14.47 -5.52 -0.12
C GLY A 150 14.04 -4.43 -1.12
N LEU A 151 12.74 -4.40 -1.46
CA LEU A 151 12.18 -3.40 -2.38
C LEU A 151 12.17 -1.98 -1.79
N THR A 152 12.00 -1.85 -0.47
CA THR A 152 12.04 -0.55 0.19
C THR A 152 13.47 0.00 0.27
N ALA A 153 14.47 -0.87 0.50
CA ALA A 153 15.87 -0.49 0.56
C ALA A 153 16.44 0.00 -0.78
N THR A 154 15.94 -0.54 -1.90
CA THR A 154 16.37 -0.17 -3.26
C THR A 154 15.47 0.87 -3.93
N ARG A 155 14.52 1.44 -3.19
CA ARG A 155 13.58 2.45 -3.71
C ARG A 155 14.35 3.62 -4.33
N PRO A 156 14.06 4.00 -5.59
CA PRO A 156 14.62 5.22 -6.16
C PRO A 156 14.25 6.42 -5.31
N ILE A 157 15.23 7.19 -4.87
CA ILE A 157 14.98 8.49 -4.23
C ILE A 157 14.55 9.42 -5.37
N ASP A 158 13.34 9.97 -5.31
CA ASP A 158 12.88 11.00 -6.25
C ASP A 158 13.86 12.19 -6.23
N SER A 159 14.82 12.17 -7.16
CA SER A 159 15.65 13.30 -7.52
C SER A 159 14.98 14.07 -8.65
N ASP A 160 13.80 14.64 -8.40
CA ASP A 160 13.36 15.82 -9.15
C ASP A 160 12.17 16.54 -8.49
N GLY A 161 12.39 17.79 -8.10
CA GLY A 161 11.35 18.77 -7.83
C GLY A 161 10.90 19.46 -9.13
N PRO A 162 9.76 20.16 -9.16
CA PRO A 162 9.24 20.76 -10.37
C PRO A 162 10.06 22.01 -10.72
N GLY A 163 10.87 21.93 -11.78
CA GLY A 163 11.86 22.97 -12.04
C GLY A 163 12.43 23.07 -13.45
N ARG A 164 11.63 22.88 -14.52
CA ARG A 164 11.93 23.54 -15.81
C ARG A 164 10.68 24.08 -16.50
N MET A 165 10.49 25.37 -16.23
CA MET A 165 9.62 26.32 -16.90
C MET A 165 10.04 26.49 -18.38
N SER A 166 9.04 26.47 -19.26
CA SER A 166 8.94 27.20 -20.54
C SER A 166 10.26 27.68 -21.18
N ALA A 167 10.63 27.05 -22.29
CA ALA A 167 11.42 27.69 -23.34
C ALA A 167 10.60 27.78 -24.64
N ARG A 168 9.90 28.91 -24.77
CA ARG A 168 9.64 29.70 -25.99
C ARG A 168 9.10 28.97 -27.24
N ARG A 169 7.83 29.30 -27.54
CA ARG A 169 7.43 29.64 -28.91
C ARG A 169 8.37 30.73 -29.47
N ARG A 170 8.99 30.47 -30.62
CA ARG A 170 9.31 31.47 -31.66
C ARG A 170 9.52 30.75 -33.00
N ASN A 171 8.58 31.03 -33.92
CA ASN A 171 8.63 31.12 -35.39
C ASN A 171 9.48 30.11 -36.18
N VAL A 172 8.84 29.37 -37.10
CA VAL A 172 8.62 29.79 -38.52
C VAL A 172 7.21 29.39 -38.92
#